data_AF-A0A0L0NXR2-F1
#
_entry.id   AF-A0A0L0NXR2-F1
#
_cell.length_a   1.000
_cell.length_b   1.000
_cell.length_c   1.000
_cell.angle_alpha   90.00
_cell.angle_beta   90.00
_cell.angle_gamma   90.00
#
_symmetry.space_group_name_H-M   'P 1'
#
loop_
_entity.id
_entity.type
_entity.pdbx_description
1 polymer ?
#
loop_
_entity_poly.entity_id
_entity_poly.type
_entity_poly.pdbx_seq_one_letter_code
_entity_poly.pdbx_strand_id
1 'polypeptide(L)'
;MKVHIRNWHGVATWHWKAAHSENGDDELCGICRVPFDGTCPNCKFPGDDCPLVLGKGCTHNFHLHCILQWLEQESSRGLCPMCRQTFIAQTVEGVGTEKALEDLKMLVSRHQAQQEQGNVSGEYEAFSELPQATREAT
;
A
#
# COMPACT_ATOMS: atom_id res chain seq x y z
N MET A 1 14.21 37.14 37.51
CA MET A 1 14.90 37.81 36.38
C MET A 1 14.17 37.40 35.10
N LYS A 2 13.80 38.33 34.21
CA LYS A 2 13.08 38.05 32.95
C LYS A 2 14.01 38.27 31.77
N VAL A 3 14.08 37.31 30.85
CA VAL A 3 14.85 37.39 29.61
C VAL A 3 13.89 37.59 28.44
N HIS A 4 14.21 38.51 27.54
CA HIS A 4 13.44 38.78 26.33
C HIS A 4 14.24 38.32 25.11
N ILE A 5 13.68 37.39 24.33
CA ILE A 5 14.23 37.00 23.03
C ILE A 5 13.99 38.16 22.06
N ARG A 6 15.06 38.67 21.44
CA ARG A 6 14.96 39.79 20.49
C ARG A 6 14.56 39.32 19.10
N ASN A 7 15.29 38.33 18.59
CA ASN A 7 15.07 37.73 17.28
C ASN A 7 15.23 36.21 17.39
N TRP A 8 14.44 35.46 16.61
CA TRP A 8 14.56 34.01 16.49
C TRP A 8 14.55 33.61 15.00
N HIS A 9 15.53 32.81 14.60
CA HIS A 9 15.61 32.21 13.28
C HIS A 9 15.42 30.70 13.42
N GLY A 10 14.18 30.25 13.22
CA GLY A 10 13.84 28.83 13.25
C GLY A 10 14.30 28.11 11.99
N VAL A 11 14.75 26.87 12.15
CA VAL A 11 14.98 25.91 11.06
C VAL A 11 14.18 24.66 11.41
N ALA A 12 13.56 24.05 10.41
CA ALA A 12 12.80 22.82 10.58
C ALA A 12 13.12 21.85 9.44
N THR A 13 13.07 20.57 9.75
CA THR A 13 12.97 19.47 8.78
C THR A 13 11.55 18.96 8.79
N TRP A 14 11.09 18.46 7.65
CA TRP A 14 9.81 17.77 7.56
C TRP A 14 10.07 16.27 7.54
N HIS A 15 9.12 15.51 8.06
CA HIS A 15 9.11 14.05 8.02
C HIS A 15 7.70 13.59 7.66
N TRP A 16 7.59 12.46 6.97
CA TRP A 16 6.28 11.86 6.74
C TRP A 16 5.65 11.41 8.05
N LYS A 17 4.39 11.79 8.27
CA LYS A 17 3.57 11.22 9.34
C LYS A 17 3.05 9.85 8.89
N ALA A 18 3.90 8.83 9.03
CA ALA A 18 3.53 7.43 8.79
C ALA A 18 2.96 6.78 10.06
N ALA A 19 2.30 5.63 9.91
CA ALA A 19 1.49 5.02 10.96
C ALA A 19 2.29 4.53 12.19
N HIS A 20 3.61 4.35 12.08
CA HIS A 20 4.48 3.90 13.17
C HIS A 20 5.37 5.03 13.74
N SER A 21 5.18 6.27 13.28
CA SER A 21 6.13 7.36 13.54
C SER A 21 6.03 7.92 14.96
N GLU A 22 5.07 7.43 15.78
CA GLU A 22 4.89 7.84 17.17
C GLU A 22 6.03 7.34 18.08
N ASN A 23 6.70 6.24 17.70
CA ASN A 23 7.77 5.63 18.49
C ASN A 23 9.19 5.95 18.01
N GLY A 24 9.33 6.73 16.92
CA GLY A 24 10.64 7.12 16.39
C GLY A 24 11.42 5.98 15.72
N ASP A 25 10.77 4.86 15.39
CA ASP A 25 11.38 3.79 14.60
C ASP A 25 11.58 4.24 13.14
N ASP A 26 12.65 3.77 12.50
CA ASP A 26 12.97 4.08 11.10
C ASP A 26 11.81 3.64 10.18
N GLU A 27 11.04 4.62 9.70
CA GLU A 27 9.92 4.46 8.78
C GLU A 27 10.43 4.09 7.37
N LEU A 28 10.71 2.80 7.20
CA LEU A 28 11.23 2.22 5.96
C LEU A 28 10.10 1.66 5.08
N CYS A 29 10.25 1.83 3.77
CA CYS A 29 9.42 1.12 2.81
C CYS A 29 9.66 -0.39 2.90
N GLY A 30 8.60 -1.18 3.14
CA GLY A 30 8.70 -2.64 3.28
C GLY A 30 9.25 -3.38 2.05
N ILE A 31 9.22 -2.74 0.88
CA ILE A 31 9.69 -3.30 -0.40
C ILE A 31 11.16 -2.96 -0.66
N CYS A 32 11.52 -1.67 -0.72
CA CYS A 32 12.89 -1.25 -1.05
C CYS A 32 13.80 -1.00 0.17
N ARG A 33 13.24 -1.01 1.39
CA ARG A 33 13.95 -0.77 2.66
C ARG A 33 14.67 0.59 2.75
N VAL A 34 14.24 1.57 1.95
CA VAL A 34 14.69 2.96 2.01
C VAL A 34 13.74 3.77 2.91
N PRO A 35 14.23 4.73 3.70
CA PRO A 35 13.38 5.64 4.48
C PRO A 35 12.40 6.42 3.60
N PHE A 36 11.21 6.73 4.10
CA PHE A 36 10.20 7.48 3.34
C PHE A 36 10.59 8.92 3.01
N ASP A 37 11.48 9.54 3.79
CA ASP A 37 11.99 10.89 3.49
C ASP A 37 13.01 10.87 2.33
N GLY A 38 13.48 9.69 1.95
CA GLY A 38 14.31 9.47 0.76
C GLY A 38 13.49 9.03 -0.44
N THR A 39 14.14 8.90 -1.59
CA THR A 39 13.52 8.34 -2.79
C THR A 39 13.79 6.86 -2.95
N CYS A 40 12.86 6.14 -3.58
CA CYS A 40 13.11 4.75 -3.94
C CYS A 40 14.32 4.62 -4.92
N PRO A 41 14.93 3.43 -5.03
CA PRO A 41 16.10 3.22 -5.89
C PRO A 41 15.89 3.52 -7.38
N ASN A 42 14.65 3.52 -7.85
CA ASN A 42 14.31 3.86 -9.24
C ASN A 42 14.24 5.38 -9.49
N CYS A 43 14.22 6.20 -8.43
CA CYS A 43 14.09 7.64 -8.51
C CYS A 43 15.43 8.32 -8.25
N LYS A 44 15.85 9.18 -9.19
CA LYS A 44 17.14 9.87 -9.14
C LYS A 44 17.14 11.08 -8.22
N PHE A 45 16.02 11.81 -8.14
CA PHE A 45 15.92 13.05 -7.37
C PHE A 45 14.70 13.02 -6.45
N PRO A 46 14.81 13.52 -5.21
CA PRO A 46 13.65 13.76 -4.34
C PRO A 46 12.73 14.82 -4.95
N GLY A 47 11.42 14.61 -4.80
CA GLY A 47 10.38 15.47 -5.36
C GLY A 47 9.04 14.74 -5.52
N ASP A 48 8.13 15.35 -6.28
CA ASP A 48 6.75 14.88 -6.46
C ASP A 48 6.65 13.56 -7.24
N ASP A 49 7.75 13.07 -7.82
CA ASP A 49 7.78 11.86 -8.64
C ASP A 49 7.70 10.56 -7.82
N CYS A 50 7.99 10.57 -6.52
CA CYS A 50 7.98 9.38 -5.67
C CYS A 50 7.18 9.57 -4.39
N PRO A 51 5.85 9.78 -4.48
CA PRO A 51 5.03 9.99 -3.29
C PRO A 51 4.91 8.71 -2.46
N LEU A 52 4.54 8.92 -1.20
CA LEU A 52 4.14 7.87 -0.29
C LEU A 52 2.70 7.43 -0.60
N VAL A 53 2.48 6.11 -0.68
CA VAL A 53 1.16 5.51 -0.80
C VAL A 53 0.82 4.82 0.52
N LEU A 54 -0.33 5.19 1.09
CA LEU A 54 -0.83 4.64 2.34
C LEU A 54 -1.77 3.47 2.03
N GLY A 55 -1.67 2.38 2.80
CA GLY A 55 -2.69 1.35 2.79
C GLY A 55 -3.93 1.82 3.53
N LYS A 56 -5.10 1.92 2.88
CA LYS A 56 -6.35 2.23 3.58
C LYS A 56 -6.83 1.08 4.47
N GLY A 57 -6.54 -0.16 4.08
CA GLY A 57 -6.93 -1.38 4.79
C GLY A 57 -5.91 -1.91 5.79
N CYS A 58 -4.70 -1.33 5.86
CA CYS A 58 -3.61 -1.76 6.74
C CYS A 58 -2.64 -0.61 7.00
N THR A 59 -1.87 -0.63 8.09
CA THR A 59 -0.94 0.45 8.45
C THR A 59 0.35 0.50 7.62
N HIS A 60 0.47 -0.31 6.56
CA HIS A 60 1.69 -0.42 5.76
C HIS A 60 1.72 0.64 4.65
N ASN A 61 2.85 1.34 4.57
CA ASN A 61 3.11 2.42 3.62
C ASN A 61 4.26 2.03 2.69
N PHE A 62 4.21 2.52 1.45
CA PHE A 62 5.22 2.19 0.43
C PHE A 62 5.47 3.39 -0.47
N HIS A 63 6.66 3.48 -1.05
CA HIS A 63 6.88 4.36 -2.20
C HIS A 63 6.00 3.94 -3.38
N LEU A 64 5.46 4.91 -4.11
CA LEU A 64 4.58 4.70 -5.27
C LEU A 64 5.16 3.69 -6.28
N HIS A 65 6.40 3.88 -6.73
CA HIS A 65 7.00 2.97 -7.72
C HIS A 65 7.23 1.56 -7.19
N CYS A 66 7.49 1.42 -5.88
CA CYS A 66 7.67 0.11 -5.27
C CYS A 66 6.35 -0.67 -5.23
N ILE A 67 5.26 -0.01 -4.83
CA ILE A 67 3.95 -0.67 -4.76
C ILE A 67 3.35 -0.89 -6.15
N LEU A 68 3.57 0.02 -7.11
CA LEU A 68 3.20 -0.20 -8.51
C LEU A 68 3.85 -1.46 -9.07
N GLN A 69 5.18 -1.57 -8.95
CA GLN A 69 5.91 -2.74 -9.44
C GLN A 69 5.49 -4.05 -8.74
N TRP A 70 5.07 -3.98 -7.49
CA TRP A 70 4.49 -5.13 -6.79
C TRP A 70 3.13 -5.51 -7.38
N LEU A 71 2.22 -4.55 -7.55
CA LEU A 71 0.87 -4.77 -8.09
C LEU A 71 0.85 -5.12 -9.58
N GLU A 72 1.90 -4.80 -10.33
CA GLU A 72 2.04 -5.27 -11.71
C GLU A 72 2.20 -6.78 -11.80
N GLN A 73 2.81 -7.41 -10.79
CA GLN A 73 3.00 -8.86 -10.74
C GLN A 73 1.67 -9.57 -10.50
N GLU A 74 1.35 -10.58 -11.32
CA GLU A 74 0.14 -11.39 -11.16
C GLU A 74 0.12 -12.18 -9.84
N SER A 75 1.30 -12.57 -9.34
CA SER A 75 1.46 -13.27 -8.06
C SER A 75 1.07 -12.43 -6.85
N SER A 76 1.07 -11.10 -6.97
CA SER A 76 0.68 -10.20 -5.87
C SER A 76 -0.78 -10.37 -5.49
N ARG A 77 -1.64 -10.77 -6.45
CA ARG A 77 -3.09 -10.88 -6.30
C ARG A 77 -3.75 -9.66 -5.65
N GLY A 78 -3.15 -8.47 -5.80
CA GLY A 78 -3.62 -7.25 -5.15
C GLY A 78 -3.51 -7.25 -3.62
N LEU A 79 -2.62 -8.07 -3.05
CA LEU A 79 -2.42 -8.16 -1.60
C LEU A 79 -1.25 -7.29 -1.15
N CYS A 80 -1.34 -6.77 0.07
CA CYS A 80 -0.25 -6.06 0.74
C CYS A 80 0.97 -7.00 0.90
N PRO A 81 2.19 -6.59 0.52
CA PRO A 81 3.39 -7.40 0.68
C PRO A 81 3.68 -7.82 2.14
N MET A 82 3.22 -7.01 3.10
CA MET A 82 3.55 -7.16 4.52
C MET A 82 2.54 -8.03 5.28
N CYS A 83 1.23 -7.74 5.14
CA CYS A 83 0.17 -8.45 5.87
C CYS A 83 -0.74 -9.33 5.02
N ARG A 84 -0.55 -9.35 3.69
CA ARG A 84 -1.37 -10.12 2.74
C ARG A 84 -2.88 -9.79 2.76
N GLN A 85 -3.29 -8.67 3.36
CA GLN A 85 -4.65 -8.15 3.24
C GLN A 85 -4.84 -7.49 1.87
N THR A 86 -6.08 -7.43 1.37
CA THR A 86 -6.39 -6.74 0.12
C THR A 86 -5.92 -5.29 0.18
N PHE A 87 -5.06 -4.92 -0.76
CA PHE A 87 -4.44 -3.60 -0.77
C PHE A 87 -5.39 -2.58 -1.39
N ILE A 88 -5.69 -1.54 -0.62
CA ILE A 88 -6.49 -0.39 -1.06
C ILE A 88 -5.57 0.82 -0.97
N ALA A 89 -5.23 1.39 -2.11
CA ALA A 89 -4.35 2.55 -2.18
C ALA A 89 -5.07 3.81 -1.68
N GLN A 90 -4.40 4.56 -0.80
CA GLN A 90 -4.75 5.92 -0.43
C GLN A 90 -3.56 6.83 -0.77
N THR A 91 -3.78 7.74 -1.70
CA THR A 91 -2.78 8.70 -2.17
C THR A 91 -2.96 10.04 -1.46
N VAL A 92 -1.88 10.75 -1.23
CA VAL A 92 -1.92 12.12 -0.68
C VAL A 92 -2.33 13.09 -1.81
N GLU A 93 -3.26 14.01 -1.52
CA GLU A 93 -3.71 15.00 -2.52
C GLU A 93 -2.55 15.92 -2.93
N GLY A 94 -2.39 16.12 -4.24
CA GLY A 94 -1.40 17.04 -4.79
C GLY A 94 0.04 16.53 -4.89
N VAL A 95 0.29 15.23 -4.64
CA VAL A 95 1.62 14.62 -4.77
C VAL A 95 1.57 13.43 -5.73
N GLY A 96 2.55 13.31 -6.62
CA GLY A 96 2.60 12.26 -7.65
C GLY A 96 2.33 12.77 -9.06
N THR A 97 2.90 12.09 -10.05
CA THR A 97 2.54 12.32 -11.45
C THR A 97 1.16 11.75 -11.74
N GLU A 98 0.35 12.46 -12.53
CA GLU A 98 -1.03 12.06 -12.88
C GLU A 98 -1.07 10.64 -13.45
N LYS A 99 -0.16 10.34 -14.38
CA LYS A 99 -0.02 9.02 -15.00
C LYS A 99 0.20 7.90 -13.97
N ALA A 100 1.14 8.08 -13.03
CA ALA A 100 1.45 7.02 -12.06
C ALA A 100 0.29 6.79 -11.07
N LEU A 101 -0.49 7.84 -10.77
CA LEU A 101 -1.70 7.73 -9.95
C LEU A 101 -2.83 7.01 -10.71
N GLU A 102 -2.98 7.25 -12.01
CA GLU A 102 -3.93 6.54 -12.87
C GLU A 102 -3.57 5.06 -13.00
N ASP A 103 -2.30 4.75 -13.24
CA ASP A 103 -1.78 3.38 -13.31
C ASP A 103 -2.07 2.62 -12.01
N LEU A 104 -1.85 3.27 -10.86
CA LEU A 104 -2.17 2.70 -9.54
C LEU A 104 -3.66 2.38 -9.39
N LYS A 105 -4.54 3.32 -9.77
CA LYS A 105 -5.99 3.13 -9.70
C LYS A 105 -6.46 1.98 -10.60
N MET A 106 -5.90 1.89 -11.80
CA MET A 106 -6.20 0.81 -12.75
C MET A 106 -5.76 -0.55 -12.19
N LEU A 107 -4.53 -0.66 -11.68
CA LEU A 107 -3.99 -1.91 -11.13
C LEU A 107 -4.80 -2.39 -9.93
N VAL A 108 -5.15 -1.49 -8.99
CA VAL A 108 -5.97 -1.83 -7.82
C VAL A 108 -7.36 -2.30 -8.26
N SER A 109 -8.00 -1.61 -9.19
CA SER A 109 -9.33 -2.00 -9.71
C SER A 109 -9.30 -3.36 -10.42
N ARG A 110 -8.25 -3.62 -11.22
CA ARG A 110 -8.06 -4.89 -11.90
C ARG A 110 -7.95 -6.06 -10.92
N HIS A 111 -7.15 -5.91 -9.87
CA HIS A 111 -6.98 -6.95 -8.84
C HIS A 111 -8.25 -7.17 -8.02
N GLN A 112 -9.01 -6.10 -7.71
CA GLN A 112 -10.30 -6.22 -7.03
C GLN A 112 -11.29 -7.05 -7.85
N ALA A 113 -11.42 -6.77 -9.14
CA ALA A 113 -12.30 -7.53 -10.04
C ALA A 113 -11.91 -9.02 -10.14
N GLN A 114 -10.61 -9.32 -10.15
CA GLN A 114 -10.12 -10.71 -10.17
C GLN A 114 -10.42 -11.45 -8.87
N GLN A 115 -10.35 -10.77 -7.72
CA GLN A 115 -10.72 -11.36 -6.43
C GLN A 115 -12.22 -11.67 -6.36
N GLU A 116 -13.07 -10.77 -6.86
CA GLU A 116 -14.52 -10.99 -6.92
C GLU A 116 -14.87 -12.20 -7.80
N GLN A 117 -14.25 -12.32 -8.98
CA GLN A 117 -14.45 -13.48 -9.87
C GLN A 117 -13.95 -14.79 -9.27
N GLY A 118 -12.78 -14.77 -8.61
CA GLY A 118 -12.22 -15.93 -7.91
C GLY A 118 -13.11 -16.39 -6.75
N ASN A 119 -13.72 -15.45 -6.02
CA ASN A 119 -14.62 -15.77 -4.92
C ASN A 119 -15.92 -16.42 -5.41
N VAL A 120 -16.49 -15.93 -6.52
CA VAL A 120 -17.66 -16.54 -7.17
C VAL A 120 -17.35 -17.95 -7.69
N SER A 121 -16.13 -18.19 -8.17
CA SER A 121 -15.74 -19.54 -8.60
C SER A 121 -15.55 -20.53 -7.43
N GLY A 122 -15.02 -20.08 -6.29
CA GLY A 122 -14.80 -20.96 -5.15
C GLY A 122 -16.10 -21.43 -4.48
N GLU A 123 -17.15 -20.60 -4.49
CA GLU A 123 -18.44 -20.94 -3.89
C GLU A 123 -19.19 -22.07 -4.63
N TYR A 124 -19.03 -22.21 -5.95
CA TYR A 124 -19.72 -23.27 -6.70
C TYR A 124 -19.06 -24.65 -6.51
N GLU A 125 -17.73 -24.71 -6.36
CA GLU A 125 -17.03 -25.99 -6.15
C GLU A 125 -17.33 -26.57 -4.76
N ALA A 126 -17.35 -25.72 -3.73
CA ALA A 126 -17.61 -26.13 -2.35
C ALA A 126 -19.00 -26.75 -2.13
N PHE A 127 -20.00 -26.43 -2.96
CA PHE A 127 -21.35 -27.00 -2.87
C PHE A 127 -21.51 -28.30 -3.67
N SER A 128 -20.60 -28.57 -4.61
CA SER A 128 -20.67 -29.73 -5.50
C SER A 128 -20.09 -31.02 -4.91
N GLU A 129 -19.37 -30.93 -3.78
CA GLU A 129 -18.77 -32.05 -3.06
C GLU A 129 -19.61 -32.56 -1.85
N LEU A 130 -20.94 -32.44 -1.90
CA LEU A 130 -21.76 -33.17 -0.91
C LEU A 130 -21.70 -34.68 -1.23
N PRO A 131 -21.19 -35.54 -0.31
CA PRO A 131 -21.17 -36.97 -0.55
C PRO A 131 -22.61 -37.45 -0.69
N GLN A 132 -22.92 -38.07 -1.84
CA GLN A 132 -24.19 -38.75 -2.06
C GLN A 132 -24.34 -39.82 -0.98
N ALA A 133 -25.12 -39.52 0.06
CA ALA A 133 -25.48 -40.48 1.08
C ALA A 133 -26.22 -41.63 0.39
N THR A 134 -25.51 -42.75 0.24
CA THR A 134 -26.04 -44.03 -0.23
C THR A 134 -27.16 -44.43 0.71
N ARG A 135 -28.41 -44.18 0.30
CA ARG A 135 -29.58 -44.79 0.92
C ARG A 135 -29.65 -46.22 0.42
N GLU A 136 -28.98 -47.12 1.14
CA GLU A 136 -29.20 -48.55 1.00
C GLU A 136 -30.63 -48.89 1.42
N ALA A 137 -31.25 -49.72 0.58
CA ALA A 137 -32.62 -50.17 0.68
C ALA A 137 -32.86 -51.02 1.93
N THR A 138 -34.04 -50.85 2.53
CA THR A 138 -34.77 -51.92 3.23
C THR A 138 -36.25 -51.81 2.91
#